data_AF-A0A6H0ZP09-F1
#
_entry.id   AF-A0A6H0ZP09-F1
#
_cell.length_a   1.000
_cell.length_b   1.000
_cell.length_c   1.000
_cell.angle_alpha   90.00
_cell.angle_beta   90.00
_cell.angle_gamma   90.00
#
_symmetry.space_group_name_H-M   'P 1'
#
loop_
_entity.id
_entity.type
_entity.pdbx_description
1 polymer ?
#
loop_
_entity_poly.entity_id
_entity_poly.type
_entity_poly.pdbx_seq_one_letter_code
_entity_poly.pdbx_strand_id
1 'polypeptide(L)'
;MELQIEIAETEPTSLDHLSNSGIVNAFREAEAVLSRHGIDRDQAATVIGLSPITLKAYAQGVATVSHRRIPAATLDRIRDLAVDAYWRAAAWPYRCEVGGEKSAHLTPVYTAHDRTGLVRARHPHPLRIREVADKLGGSVRVAWSANLDVRVPPLDASASLRSRWRIGVWQIRDQFDFIGRVDVDAVLCEIVDCCRYSLWSFSTEYRPWMAQVTTSQVERLEAAIADIERGDEIQPWESEVAKAMADLEDF
;
A
#
# COMPACT_ATOMS: atom_id res chain seq x y z
N MET A 1 46.02 -3.45 -29.07
CA MET A 1 44.80 -2.62 -28.96
C MET A 1 43.83 -3.43 -28.11
N GLU A 2 43.87 -3.20 -26.80
CA GLU A 2 43.02 -3.90 -25.83
C GLU A 2 41.61 -3.30 -25.88
N LEU A 3 40.62 -4.15 -26.12
CA LEU A 3 39.20 -3.78 -26.04
C LEU A 3 38.83 -3.68 -24.56
N GLN A 4 38.76 -2.45 -24.04
CA GLN A 4 38.10 -2.18 -22.77
C GLN A 4 36.60 -2.34 -22.97
N ILE A 5 36.05 -3.46 -22.50
CA ILE A 5 34.60 -3.64 -22.36
C ILE A 5 34.22 -2.90 -21.07
N GLU A 6 33.69 -1.68 -21.22
CA GLU A 6 32.96 -1.02 -20.14
C GLU A 6 31.72 -1.85 -19.85
N ILE A 7 31.79 -2.70 -18.82
CA ILE A 7 30.61 -3.33 -18.24
C ILE A 7 29.87 -2.20 -17.55
N ALA A 8 28.79 -1.71 -18.14
CA ALA A 8 27.90 -0.76 -17.49
C ALA A 8 27.49 -1.36 -16.14
N GLU A 9 27.75 -0.63 -15.05
CA GLU A 9 27.31 -1.00 -13.71
C GLU A 9 25.81 -1.28 -13.77
N THR A 10 25.45 -2.55 -13.59
CA THR A 10 24.04 -2.93 -13.51
C THR A 10 23.58 -2.48 -12.14
N GLU A 11 22.80 -1.40 -12.09
CA GLU A 11 22.19 -0.93 -10.84
C GLU A 11 21.58 -2.13 -10.11
N PRO A 12 21.80 -2.27 -8.78
CA PRO A 12 21.27 -3.40 -8.04
C PRO A 12 19.76 -3.46 -8.24
N THR A 13 19.30 -4.53 -8.88
CA THR A 13 17.88 -4.73 -9.14
C THR A 13 17.23 -5.10 -7.81
N SER A 14 16.40 -4.20 -7.26
CA SER A 14 15.64 -4.47 -6.04
C SER A 14 14.89 -5.80 -6.17
N LEU A 15 14.80 -6.57 -5.08
CA LEU A 15 14.14 -7.89 -5.09
C LEU A 15 12.73 -7.86 -5.70
N ASP A 16 11.95 -6.81 -5.40
CA ASP A 16 10.61 -6.60 -5.96
C ASP A 16 10.55 -5.37 -6.89
N HIS A 17 10.79 -5.60 -8.19
CA HIS A 17 10.78 -4.56 -9.23
C HIS A 17 9.66 -4.73 -10.27
N LEU A 18 8.88 -3.67 -10.52
CA LEU A 18 7.92 -3.60 -11.62
C LEU A 18 8.59 -3.13 -12.91
N SER A 19 8.61 -3.97 -13.94
CA SER A 19 9.07 -3.56 -15.27
C SER A 19 8.20 -2.45 -15.88
N ASN A 20 8.76 -1.68 -16.83
CA ASN A 20 7.99 -0.66 -17.58
C ASN A 20 6.70 -1.22 -18.20
N SER A 21 6.73 -2.45 -18.71
CA SER A 21 5.53 -3.13 -19.22
C SER A 21 4.52 -3.44 -18.11
N GLY A 22 4.98 -3.86 -16.93
CA GLY A 22 4.15 -4.10 -15.76
C GLY A 22 3.48 -2.82 -15.25
N ILE A 23 4.17 -1.69 -15.26
CA ILE A 23 3.63 -0.38 -14.86
C ILE A 23 2.45 0.01 -15.76
N VAL A 24 2.62 -0.10 -17.08
CA VAL A 24 1.56 0.23 -18.07
C VAL A 24 0.38 -0.73 -17.94
N ASN A 25 0.64 -2.02 -17.76
CA ASN A 25 -0.41 -3.01 -17.58
C ASN A 25 -1.23 -2.73 -16.32
N ALA A 26 -0.56 -2.46 -15.19
CA ALA A 26 -1.25 -2.11 -13.95
C ALA A 26 -2.09 -0.82 -14.09
N PHE A 27 -1.61 0.16 -14.85
CA PHE A 27 -2.38 1.38 -15.13
C PHE A 27 -3.65 1.08 -15.93
N ARG A 28 -3.55 0.24 -16.96
CA ARG A 28 -4.71 -0.21 -17.78
C ARG A 28 -5.70 -1.03 -16.97
N GLU A 29 -5.21 -1.92 -16.12
CA GLU A 29 -6.06 -2.69 -15.21
C GLU A 29 -6.83 -1.78 -14.26
N ALA A 30 -6.19 -0.73 -13.73
CA ALA A 30 -6.87 0.24 -12.89
C ALA A 30 -7.97 1.00 -13.63
N GLU A 31 -7.73 1.46 -14.87
CA GLU A 31 -8.77 2.04 -15.72
C GLU A 31 -9.92 1.06 -16.00
N ALA A 32 -9.61 -0.22 -16.24
CA ALA A 32 -10.62 -1.24 -16.52
C ALA A 32 -11.52 -1.49 -15.30
N VAL A 33 -10.94 -1.52 -14.08
CA VAL A 33 -11.70 -1.64 -12.83
C VAL A 33 -12.62 -0.43 -12.64
N LEU A 34 -12.12 0.79 -12.87
CA LEU A 34 -12.92 2.02 -12.80
C LEU A 34 -14.11 1.98 -13.77
N SER A 35 -13.84 1.63 -15.03
CA SER A 35 -14.89 1.53 -16.05
C SER A 35 -15.94 0.48 -15.70
N ARG A 36 -15.52 -0.67 -15.14
CA ARG A 36 -16.45 -1.73 -14.68
C ARG A 36 -17.38 -1.24 -13.57
N HIS A 37 -16.93 -0.30 -12.75
CA HIS A 37 -17.70 0.28 -11.66
C HIS A 37 -18.32 1.64 -12.01
N GLY A 38 -18.43 1.97 -13.31
CA GLY A 38 -19.17 3.13 -13.81
C GLY A 38 -18.45 4.47 -13.68
N ILE A 39 -17.14 4.47 -13.42
CA ILE A 39 -16.31 5.68 -13.44
C ILE A 39 -15.65 5.78 -14.81
N ASP A 40 -16.05 6.78 -15.58
CA ASP A 40 -15.46 7.05 -16.88
C ASP A 40 -14.08 7.73 -16.77
N ARG A 41 -13.39 7.87 -17.91
CA ARG A 41 -12.05 8.43 -17.97
C ARG A 41 -12.00 9.90 -17.55
N ASP A 42 -13.02 10.69 -17.87
CA ASP A 42 -13.02 12.13 -17.59
C ASP A 42 -13.22 12.37 -16.09
N GLN A 43 -14.10 11.58 -15.46
CA GLN A 43 -14.26 11.53 -14.01
C GLN A 43 -12.97 11.09 -13.31
N ALA A 44 -12.36 9.99 -13.77
CA ALA A 44 -11.10 9.49 -13.21
C ALA A 44 -9.98 10.55 -13.30
N ALA A 45 -9.82 11.18 -14.47
CA ALA A 45 -8.85 12.24 -14.71
C ALA A 45 -9.05 13.44 -13.76
N THR A 46 -10.30 13.86 -13.58
CA THR A 46 -10.66 14.94 -12.65
C THR A 46 -10.26 14.61 -11.21
N VAL A 47 -10.54 13.39 -10.74
CA VAL A 47 -10.24 12.98 -9.36
C VAL A 47 -8.74 12.86 -9.10
N ILE A 48 -7.96 12.36 -10.06
CA ILE A 48 -6.50 12.20 -9.89
C ILE A 48 -5.71 13.49 -10.17
N GLY A 49 -6.38 14.54 -10.67
CA GLY A 49 -5.78 15.84 -11.00
C GLY A 49 -4.98 15.84 -12.30
N LEU A 50 -5.41 15.08 -13.31
CA LEU A 50 -4.78 15.01 -14.63
C LEU A 50 -5.74 15.40 -15.74
N SER A 51 -5.20 15.72 -16.92
CA SER A 51 -6.03 15.85 -18.12
C SER A 51 -6.46 14.46 -18.63
N PRO A 52 -7.68 14.30 -19.19
CA PRO A 52 -8.10 13.06 -19.83
C PRO A 52 -7.17 12.60 -20.96
N ILE A 53 -6.52 13.56 -21.65
CA ILE A 53 -5.53 13.31 -22.70
C ILE A 53 -4.28 12.65 -22.11
N THR A 54 -3.78 13.16 -20.98
CA THR A 54 -2.63 12.59 -20.28
C THR A 54 -2.93 11.17 -19.81
N LEU A 55 -4.12 10.95 -19.24
CA LEU A 55 -4.56 9.65 -18.75
C LEU A 55 -4.64 8.64 -19.91
N LYS A 56 -5.25 9.04 -21.05
CA LYS A 56 -5.26 8.24 -22.29
C LYS A 56 -3.85 7.93 -22.79
N ALA A 57 -2.93 8.88 -22.73
CA ALA A 57 -1.54 8.68 -23.18
C ALA A 57 -0.80 7.65 -22.32
N TYR A 58 -1.00 7.65 -20.99
CA TYR A 58 -0.42 6.64 -20.10
C TYR A 58 -0.97 5.23 -20.34
N ALA A 59 -2.21 5.13 -20.82
CA ALA A 59 -2.81 3.86 -21.20
C ALA A 59 -2.32 3.33 -22.56
N GLN A 60 -1.68 4.15 -23.40
CA GLN A 60 -1.16 3.73 -24.70
C GLN A 60 0.14 2.91 -24.54
N GLY A 61 0.36 1.94 -25.44
CA GLY A 61 1.30 0.83 -25.23
C GLY A 61 2.78 1.24 -25.11
N VAL A 62 3.61 0.25 -24.74
CA VAL A 62 5.04 0.41 -24.39
C VAL A 62 5.85 1.21 -25.43
N ALA A 63 5.51 1.11 -26.72
CA ALA A 63 6.20 1.82 -27.80
C ALA A 63 6.12 3.36 -27.70
N THR A 64 5.09 3.91 -27.05
CA THR A 64 4.95 5.36 -26.80
C THR A 64 5.38 5.79 -25.39
N VAL A 65 5.61 4.83 -24.50
CA VAL A 65 5.91 5.04 -23.07
C VAL A 65 7.38 5.38 -22.84
N SER A 66 8.27 5.01 -23.78
CA SER A 66 9.68 5.41 -23.79
C SER A 66 9.89 6.94 -23.68
N HIS A 67 8.88 7.73 -24.06
CA HIS A 67 8.93 9.20 -24.01
C HIS A 67 8.12 9.82 -22.85
N ARG A 68 7.30 9.03 -22.13
CA ARG A 68 6.43 9.52 -21.04
C ARG A 68 6.34 8.50 -19.90
N ARG A 69 7.29 8.57 -18.98
CA ARG A 69 7.29 7.77 -17.75
C ARG A 69 6.06 8.10 -16.90
N ILE A 70 5.34 7.08 -16.45
CA ILE A 70 4.21 7.24 -15.51
C ILE A 70 4.81 7.51 -14.12
N PRO A 71 4.51 8.64 -13.46
CA PRO A 71 4.97 8.89 -12.10
C PRO A 71 4.38 7.86 -11.14
N ALA A 72 5.17 7.34 -10.20
CA ALA A 72 4.69 6.33 -9.25
C ALA A 72 3.49 6.84 -8.43
N ALA A 73 3.54 8.09 -7.95
CA ALA A 73 2.42 8.73 -7.26
C ALA A 73 1.13 8.79 -8.12
N THR A 74 1.26 8.91 -9.44
CA THR A 74 0.09 8.87 -10.34
C THR A 74 -0.48 7.45 -10.44
N LEU A 75 0.38 6.44 -10.55
CA LEU A 75 -0.06 5.04 -10.54
C LEU A 75 -0.73 4.65 -9.22
N ASP A 76 -0.18 5.09 -8.10
CA ASP A 76 -0.74 4.84 -6.77
C ASP A 76 -2.14 5.48 -6.65
N ARG A 77 -2.31 6.74 -7.09
CA ARG A 77 -3.62 7.42 -7.07
C ARG A 77 -4.69 6.73 -7.89
N ILE A 78 -4.37 6.27 -9.11
CA ILE A 78 -5.37 5.58 -9.95
C ILE A 78 -5.72 4.20 -9.37
N ARG A 79 -4.74 3.51 -8.78
CA ARG A 79 -4.97 2.23 -8.08
C ARG A 79 -5.83 2.42 -6.84
N ASP A 80 -5.56 3.44 -6.01
CA ASP A 80 -6.38 3.79 -4.86
C ASP A 80 -7.82 4.10 -5.28
N LEU A 81 -8.02 4.92 -6.32
CA LEU A 81 -9.35 5.22 -6.84
C LEU A 81 -10.09 3.97 -7.32
N ALA A 82 -9.39 3.06 -8.00
CA ALA A 82 -9.96 1.82 -8.51
C ALA A 82 -10.35 0.86 -7.36
N VAL A 83 -9.48 0.72 -6.37
CA VAL A 83 -9.74 -0.08 -5.17
C VAL A 83 -10.90 0.50 -4.38
N ASP A 84 -10.99 1.82 -4.25
CA ASP A 84 -12.12 2.51 -3.61
C ASP A 84 -13.44 2.23 -4.32
N ALA A 85 -13.46 2.28 -5.64
CA ALA A 85 -14.64 1.97 -6.45
C ALA A 85 -15.07 0.50 -6.27
N TYR A 86 -14.11 -0.43 -6.28
CA TYR A 86 -14.36 -1.84 -5.99
C TYR A 86 -14.98 -2.03 -4.60
N TRP A 87 -14.38 -1.47 -3.55
CA TRP A 87 -14.87 -1.66 -2.19
C TRP A 87 -16.26 -1.05 -2.00
N ARG A 88 -16.54 0.12 -2.59
CA ARG A 88 -17.91 0.69 -2.58
C ARG A 88 -18.93 -0.28 -3.17
N ALA A 89 -18.61 -0.92 -4.30
CA ALA A 89 -19.49 -1.92 -4.91
C ALA A 89 -19.59 -3.20 -4.06
N ALA A 90 -18.49 -3.61 -3.43
CA ALA A 90 -18.40 -4.79 -2.58
C ALA A 90 -19.07 -4.62 -1.20
N ALA A 91 -19.63 -3.45 -0.86
CA ALA A 91 -20.34 -3.25 0.40
C ALA A 91 -21.75 -3.91 0.43
N TRP A 92 -22.37 -4.11 -0.74
CA TRP A 92 -23.73 -4.63 -0.87
C TRP A 92 -24.01 -6.05 -0.31
N PRO A 93 -23.11 -7.05 -0.42
CA PRO A 93 -23.36 -8.42 0.04
C PRO A 93 -23.23 -8.63 1.56
N TYR A 94 -22.72 -7.66 2.33
CA TYR A 94 -22.48 -7.81 3.78
C TYR A 94 -23.71 -7.48 4.65
N ARG A 95 -24.91 -7.81 4.17
CA ARG A 95 -26.16 -7.57 4.90
C ARG A 95 -26.46 -8.78 5.79
N CYS A 96 -26.60 -8.57 7.10
CA CYS A 96 -27.11 -9.59 8.00
C CYS A 96 -28.63 -9.41 8.15
N GLU A 97 -29.41 -10.46 7.92
CA GLU A 97 -30.85 -10.45 8.21
C GLU A 97 -31.06 -10.50 9.74
N VAL A 98 -31.87 -9.60 10.26
CA VAL A 98 -32.24 -9.51 11.68
C VAL A 98 -33.76 -9.41 11.78
N GLY A 99 -34.37 -10.40 12.46
CA GLY A 99 -35.81 -10.45 12.72
C GLY A 99 -36.62 -11.18 11.66
N GLY A 100 -37.52 -12.08 12.10
CA GLY A 100 -38.46 -12.81 11.24
C GLY A 100 -39.58 -11.93 10.65
N GLU A 101 -40.34 -12.51 9.72
CA GLU A 101 -41.47 -11.98 8.89
C GLU A 101 -41.29 -10.64 8.17
N LYS A 102 -40.41 -9.74 8.62
CA LYS A 102 -39.98 -8.54 7.92
C LYS A 102 -38.46 -8.45 7.99
N SER A 103 -37.79 -8.92 6.95
CA SER A 103 -36.33 -8.96 6.81
C SER A 103 -35.68 -7.57 6.95
N ALA A 104 -35.40 -7.14 8.17
CA ALA A 104 -34.57 -5.98 8.40
C ALA A 104 -33.11 -6.40 8.20
N HIS A 105 -32.41 -5.74 7.29
CA HIS A 105 -31.00 -6.01 7.06
C HIS A 105 -30.17 -5.00 7.83
N LEU A 106 -29.38 -5.47 8.79
CA LEU A 106 -28.37 -4.64 9.46
C LEU A 106 -26.99 -5.04 8.91
N THR A 107 -26.24 -4.04 8.49
CA THR A 107 -24.86 -4.21 8.04
C THR A 107 -23.97 -3.75 9.19
N PRO A 108 -23.18 -4.62 9.83
CA PRO A 108 -22.19 -4.19 10.82
C PRO A 108 -21.28 -3.17 10.15
N VAL A 109 -21.22 -1.95 10.69
CA VAL A 109 -20.38 -0.90 10.13
C VAL A 109 -19.13 -0.77 11.00
N TYR A 110 -18.02 -1.29 10.50
CA TYR A 110 -16.71 -0.97 11.05
C TYR A 110 -16.32 0.43 10.62
N THR A 111 -15.60 1.12 11.50
CA THR A 111 -15.14 2.49 11.28
C THR A 111 -13.63 2.56 11.44
N ALA A 112 -12.96 3.14 10.45
CA ALA A 112 -11.55 3.47 10.52
C ALA A 112 -11.44 4.84 11.17
N HIS A 113 -10.75 4.92 12.29
CA HIS A 113 -10.30 6.16 12.89
C HIS A 113 -8.85 6.39 12.48
N ASP A 114 -8.45 7.64 12.29
CA ASP A 114 -7.02 7.99 12.16
C ASP A 114 -6.33 8.12 13.53
N ARG A 115 -5.05 8.50 13.53
CA ARG A 115 -4.26 8.79 14.73
C ARG A 115 -4.88 9.83 15.68
N THR A 116 -5.72 10.73 15.16
CA THR A 116 -6.40 11.77 15.96
C THR A 116 -7.75 11.31 16.51
N GLY A 117 -8.18 10.10 16.15
CA GLY A 117 -9.48 9.55 16.53
C GLY A 117 -10.64 9.97 15.62
N LEU A 118 -10.39 10.72 14.54
CA LEU A 118 -11.42 11.13 13.59
C LEU A 118 -11.80 9.98 12.66
N VAL A 119 -13.10 9.83 12.40
CA VAL A 119 -13.61 8.79 11.48
C VAL A 119 -13.25 9.15 10.04
N ARG A 120 -12.54 8.25 9.36
CA ARG A 120 -12.08 8.44 7.97
C ARG A 120 -12.82 7.57 6.98
N ALA A 121 -13.21 6.36 7.37
CA ALA A 121 -13.98 5.47 6.51
C ALA A 121 -14.95 4.62 7.32
N ARG A 122 -16.01 4.17 6.64
CA ARG A 122 -17.02 3.25 7.16
C ARG A 122 -17.28 2.18 6.12
N HIS A 123 -17.18 0.91 6.49
CA HIS A 123 -17.35 -0.20 5.55
C HIS A 123 -17.60 -1.51 6.31
N PRO A 124 -18.42 -2.42 5.78
CA PRO A 124 -18.71 -3.68 6.47
C PRO A 124 -17.62 -4.74 6.38
N HIS A 125 -16.69 -4.61 5.43
CA HIS A 125 -15.56 -5.52 5.35
C HIS A 125 -14.46 -5.12 6.35
N PRO A 126 -14.09 -5.99 7.32
CA PRO A 126 -13.14 -5.65 8.38
C PRO A 126 -11.73 -5.39 7.85
N LEU A 127 -11.22 -6.21 6.92
CA LEU A 127 -9.88 -5.99 6.32
C LEU A 127 -9.77 -4.65 5.59
N ARG A 128 -10.79 -4.24 4.84
CA ARG A 128 -10.82 -2.92 4.19
C ARG A 128 -10.71 -1.79 5.21
N ILE A 129 -11.48 -1.85 6.29
CA ILE A 129 -11.42 -0.81 7.32
C ILE A 129 -10.10 -0.84 8.09
N ARG A 130 -9.53 -2.03 8.29
CA ARG A 130 -8.19 -2.20 8.85
C ARG A 130 -7.13 -1.56 7.96
N GLU A 131 -7.15 -1.83 6.66
CA GLU A 131 -6.26 -1.21 5.68
C GLU A 131 -6.24 0.32 5.79
N VAL A 132 -7.42 0.94 5.83
CA VAL A 132 -7.56 2.41 5.94
C VAL A 132 -7.05 2.91 7.29
N ALA A 133 -7.37 2.24 8.39
CA ALA A 133 -6.92 2.63 9.72
C ALA A 133 -5.40 2.56 9.85
N ASP A 134 -4.79 1.45 9.42
CA ASP A 134 -3.35 1.21 9.51
C ASP A 134 -2.57 2.26 8.68
N LYS A 135 -3.04 2.59 7.47
CA LYS A 135 -2.44 3.63 6.61
C LYS A 135 -2.46 5.04 7.22
N LEU A 136 -3.26 5.25 8.26
CA LEU A 136 -3.47 6.54 8.93
C LEU A 136 -3.02 6.51 10.41
N GLY A 137 -2.28 5.47 10.83
CA GLY A 137 -1.80 5.31 12.20
C GLY A 137 -2.90 5.17 13.24
N GLY A 138 -4.07 4.68 12.82
CA GLY A 138 -5.27 4.75 13.60
C GLY A 138 -5.79 3.39 14.05
N SER A 139 -7.10 3.32 14.30
CA SER A 139 -7.73 2.11 14.87
C SER A 139 -9.09 1.81 14.26
N VAL A 140 -9.47 0.53 14.30
CA VAL A 140 -10.79 0.08 13.87
C VAL A 140 -11.71 -0.01 15.07
N ARG A 141 -12.90 0.58 14.96
CA ARG A 141 -13.97 0.44 15.96
C ARG A 141 -15.25 -0.06 15.30
N VAL A 142 -16.04 -0.82 16.06
CA VAL A 142 -17.40 -1.19 15.67
C VAL A 142 -18.31 -0.02 16.03
N ALA A 143 -18.90 0.64 15.03
CA ALA A 143 -19.74 1.81 15.29
C ALA A 143 -21.18 1.44 15.63
N TRP A 144 -21.71 0.39 14.99
CA TRP A 144 -23.08 -0.06 15.17
C TRP A 144 -23.14 -1.59 15.12
N SER A 145 -23.60 -2.18 16.21
CA SER A 145 -24.04 -3.57 16.27
C SER A 145 -25.20 -3.67 17.25
N ALA A 146 -26.31 -4.29 16.84
CA ALA A 146 -27.39 -4.64 17.76
C ALA A 146 -26.95 -5.72 18.77
N ASN A 147 -25.87 -6.44 18.44
CA ASN A 147 -25.24 -7.44 19.30
C ASN A 147 -23.95 -6.85 19.90
N LEU A 148 -23.93 -6.66 21.23
CA LEU A 148 -22.78 -6.10 21.97
C LEU A 148 -21.52 -6.99 21.88
N ASP A 149 -21.66 -8.25 21.44
CA ASP A 149 -20.54 -9.19 21.29
C ASP A 149 -19.81 -9.05 19.95
N VAL A 150 -20.29 -8.21 19.03
CA VAL A 150 -19.60 -8.00 17.74
C VAL A 150 -18.32 -7.21 17.98
N ARG A 151 -17.20 -7.92 17.82
CA ARG A 151 -15.85 -7.37 17.88
C ARG A 151 -15.25 -7.31 16.48
N VAL A 152 -14.17 -6.54 16.33
CA VAL A 152 -13.34 -6.60 15.13
C VAL A 152 -12.72 -8.00 15.07
N PRO A 153 -12.90 -8.76 13.98
CA PRO A 153 -12.32 -10.09 13.86
C PRO A 153 -10.79 -10.05 14.00
N PRO A 154 -10.16 -11.06 14.63
CA PRO A 154 -8.71 -11.16 14.66
C PRO A 154 -8.16 -11.33 13.24
N LEU A 155 -6.95 -10.81 13.01
CA LEU A 155 -6.26 -10.99 11.74
C LEU A 155 -5.62 -12.38 11.70
N ASP A 156 -5.62 -13.00 10.52
CA ASP A 156 -4.75 -14.14 10.26
C ASP A 156 -3.27 -13.69 10.21
N ALA A 157 -2.34 -14.65 10.20
CA ALA A 157 -0.91 -14.35 10.22
C ALA A 157 -0.46 -13.46 9.05
N SER A 158 -0.97 -13.74 7.84
CA SER A 158 -0.59 -13.00 6.62
C SER A 158 -1.13 -11.56 6.62
N ALA A 159 -2.38 -11.37 7.05
CA ALA A 159 -3.01 -10.07 7.19
C ALA A 159 -2.40 -9.27 8.35
N SER A 160 -1.96 -9.95 9.41
CA SER A 160 -1.23 -9.35 10.52
C SER A 160 0.11 -8.76 10.05
N LEU A 161 0.88 -9.50 9.23
CA LEU A 161 2.12 -8.99 8.63
C LEU A 161 1.88 -7.74 7.76
N ARG A 162 0.87 -7.77 6.88
CA ARG A 162 0.51 -6.59 6.07
C ARG A 162 0.02 -5.41 6.91
N SER A 163 -0.64 -5.68 8.03
CA SER A 163 -1.08 -4.66 8.98
C SER A 163 0.11 -3.99 9.66
N ARG A 164 1.07 -4.77 10.17
CA ARG A 164 2.35 -4.29 10.72
C ARG A 164 3.12 -3.45 9.71
N TRP A 165 3.22 -3.94 8.47
CA TRP A 165 3.82 -3.19 7.37
C TRP A 165 3.18 -1.81 7.17
N ARG A 166 1.85 -1.73 7.04
CA ARG A 166 1.15 -0.45 6.85
C ARG A 166 1.38 0.51 8.00
N ILE A 167 1.35 0.01 9.24
CA ILE A 167 1.60 0.80 10.44
C ILE A 167 3.04 1.35 10.43
N GLY A 168 4.03 0.50 10.14
CA GLY A 168 5.43 0.93 10.08
C GLY A 168 5.69 1.96 8.97
N VAL A 169 5.11 1.76 7.78
CA VAL A 169 5.19 2.74 6.68
C VAL A 169 4.55 4.07 7.09
N TRP A 170 3.42 4.03 7.79
CA TRP A 170 2.80 5.24 8.33
C TRP A 170 3.70 5.94 9.36
N GLN A 171 4.31 5.19 10.29
CA GLN A 171 5.21 5.75 11.32
C GLN A 171 6.40 6.47 10.69
N ILE A 172 7.07 5.84 9.72
CA ILE A 172 8.22 6.47 9.04
C ILE A 172 7.79 7.74 8.29
N ARG A 173 6.63 7.71 7.60
CA ARG A 173 6.09 8.90 6.92
C ARG A 173 5.75 10.03 7.90
N ASP A 174 5.10 9.72 9.02
CA ASP A 174 4.75 10.73 10.03
C ASP A 174 6.02 11.37 10.66
N GLN A 175 7.07 10.58 10.90
CA GLN A 175 8.36 11.08 11.38
C GLN A 175 9.08 11.97 10.34
N PHE A 176 9.11 11.54 9.08
CA PHE A 176 9.75 12.32 8.01
C PHE A 176 9.01 13.63 7.72
N ASP A 177 7.68 13.61 7.76
CA ASP A 177 6.84 14.81 7.66
C ASP A 177 7.13 15.78 8.83
N PHE A 178 7.32 15.24 10.04
CA PHE A 178 7.67 16.05 11.23
C PHE A 178 9.06 16.70 11.11
N ILE A 179 10.05 15.98 10.56
CA ILE A 179 11.43 16.46 10.40
C ILE A 179 11.61 17.30 9.11
N GLY A 180 10.62 17.30 8.21
CA GLY A 180 10.63 18.08 6.96
C GLY A 180 11.49 17.47 5.84
N ARG A 181 11.69 16.14 5.84
CA ARG A 181 12.42 15.43 4.77
C ARG A 181 11.48 15.06 3.64
N VAL A 182 11.94 15.22 2.39
CA VAL A 182 11.05 15.22 1.21
C VAL A 182 10.97 13.85 0.49
N ASP A 183 11.88 12.91 0.76
CA ASP A 183 11.95 11.64 0.02
C ASP A 183 11.87 10.39 0.92
N VAL A 184 10.80 10.32 1.69
CA VAL A 184 10.53 9.17 2.56
C VAL A 184 10.36 7.86 1.80
N ASP A 185 9.81 7.92 0.58
CA ASP A 185 9.56 6.70 -0.18
C ASP A 185 10.83 6.09 -0.77
N ALA A 186 11.85 6.90 -1.10
CA ALA A 186 13.17 6.36 -1.46
C ALA A 186 13.83 5.61 -0.29
N VAL A 187 13.76 6.19 0.91
CA VAL A 187 14.27 5.54 2.13
C VAL A 187 13.51 4.25 2.42
N LEU A 188 12.18 4.25 2.28
CA LEU A 188 11.38 3.04 2.43
C LEU A 188 11.80 1.97 1.41
N CYS A 189 12.00 2.34 0.15
CA CYS A 189 12.48 1.44 -0.90
C CYS A 189 13.83 0.81 -0.56
N GLU A 190 14.75 1.58 0.01
CA GLU A 190 16.07 1.11 0.46
C GLU A 190 15.96 0.13 1.64
N ILE A 191 15.20 0.48 2.68
CA ILE A 191 15.02 -0.36 3.88
C ILE A 191 14.48 -1.74 3.51
N VAL A 192 13.52 -1.78 2.59
CA VAL A 192 12.71 -2.98 2.32
C VAL A 192 13.08 -3.67 1.02
N ASP A 193 14.10 -3.15 0.33
CA ASP A 193 14.65 -3.66 -0.93
C ASP A 193 13.57 -3.87 -2.02
N CYS A 194 12.84 -2.79 -2.33
CA CYS A 194 11.81 -2.82 -3.36
C CYS A 194 11.78 -1.53 -4.19
N CYS A 195 11.22 -1.60 -5.40
CA CYS A 195 11.04 -0.40 -6.21
C CYS A 195 9.82 0.43 -5.77
N ARG A 196 9.84 1.75 -6.07
CA ARG A 196 8.76 2.68 -5.68
C ARG A 196 7.36 2.26 -6.15
N TYR A 197 7.27 1.60 -7.30
CA TYR A 197 6.00 1.13 -7.88
C TYR A 197 5.42 -0.11 -7.17
N SER A 198 6.23 -0.81 -6.37
CA SER A 198 5.85 -2.01 -5.61
C SER A 198 5.32 -1.68 -4.22
N LEU A 199 5.78 -0.59 -3.58
CA LEU A 199 5.36 -0.19 -2.22
C LEU A 199 3.84 -0.18 -2.02
N TRP A 200 3.10 0.28 -3.03
CA TRP A 200 1.64 0.34 -2.96
C TRP A 200 1.00 -1.06 -2.87
N SER A 201 1.52 -2.04 -3.59
CA SER A 201 0.97 -3.40 -3.65
C SER A 201 1.04 -4.13 -2.30
N PHE A 202 2.05 -3.84 -1.50
CA PHE A 202 2.17 -4.32 -0.11
C PHE A 202 1.15 -3.68 0.83
N SER A 203 0.60 -2.53 0.45
CA SER A 203 -0.28 -1.74 1.30
C SER A 203 -1.77 -2.09 1.15
N THR A 204 -2.19 -2.75 0.07
CA THR A 204 -3.61 -2.98 -0.24
C THR A 204 -4.14 -4.34 0.22
N GLU A 205 -5.41 -4.43 0.60
CA GLU A 205 -6.14 -5.69 0.82
C GLU A 205 -6.95 -6.12 -0.42
N TYR A 206 -6.85 -5.38 -1.53
CA TYR A 206 -7.47 -5.77 -2.78
C TYR A 206 -6.72 -6.94 -3.43
N ARG A 207 -7.24 -8.16 -3.23
CA ARG A 207 -6.58 -9.43 -3.62
C ARG A 207 -5.91 -9.45 -5.00
N PRO A 208 -6.51 -8.93 -6.10
CA PRO A 208 -5.88 -8.99 -7.42
C PRO A 208 -4.54 -8.24 -7.52
N TRP A 209 -4.31 -7.24 -6.68
CA TRP A 209 -3.08 -6.43 -6.69
C TRP A 209 -2.31 -6.49 -5.37
N MET A 210 -2.79 -7.28 -4.42
CA MET A 210 -2.17 -7.48 -3.12
C MET A 210 -0.91 -8.32 -3.28
N ALA A 211 0.23 -7.76 -2.87
CA ALA A 211 1.46 -8.50 -2.67
C ALA A 211 1.61 -8.87 -1.19
N GLN A 212 2.07 -10.08 -0.91
CA GLN A 212 2.35 -10.49 0.46
C GLN A 212 3.71 -9.95 0.89
N VAL A 213 3.76 -9.27 2.03
CA VAL A 213 5.00 -8.80 2.65
C VAL A 213 5.69 -9.98 3.35
N THR A 214 7.01 -10.05 3.23
CA THR A 214 7.82 -11.04 3.94
C THR A 214 8.07 -10.62 5.39
N THR A 215 8.36 -11.59 6.26
CA THR A 215 8.72 -11.28 7.66
C THR A 215 9.97 -10.39 7.73
N SER A 216 10.98 -10.65 6.89
CA SER A 216 12.21 -9.86 6.86
C SER A 216 11.98 -8.40 6.47
N GLN A 217 11.09 -8.12 5.51
CA GLN A 217 10.72 -6.76 5.13
C GLN A 217 10.08 -6.00 6.30
N VAL A 218 9.21 -6.66 7.08
CA VAL A 218 8.57 -6.07 8.26
C VAL A 218 9.60 -5.83 9.38
N GLU A 219 10.49 -6.79 9.63
CA GLU A 219 11.51 -6.67 10.67
C GLU A 219 12.51 -5.54 10.37
N ARG A 220 12.94 -5.40 9.11
CA ARG A 220 13.79 -4.27 8.69
C ARG A 220 13.10 -2.92 8.92
N LEU A 221 11.81 -2.85 8.60
CA LEU A 221 11.00 -1.65 8.79
C LEU A 221 10.88 -1.28 10.28
N GLU A 222 10.60 -2.27 11.14
CA GLU A 222 10.47 -2.07 12.58
C GLU A 222 11.81 -1.71 13.24
N ALA A 223 12.92 -2.29 12.78
CA ALA A 223 14.27 -1.90 13.22
C ALA A 223 14.57 -0.44 12.87
N ALA A 224 14.30 -0.02 11.64
CA ALA A 224 14.51 1.36 11.21
C ALA A 224 13.66 2.37 12.02
N ILE A 225 12.43 2.01 12.40
CA ILE A 225 11.60 2.84 13.27
C ILE A 225 12.23 2.96 14.66
N ALA A 226 12.72 1.85 15.22
CA ALA A 226 13.36 1.86 16.52
C ALA A 226 14.64 2.72 16.53
N ASP A 227 15.42 2.72 15.46
CA ASP A 227 16.61 3.58 15.31
C ASP A 227 16.22 5.06 15.26
N ILE A 228 15.18 5.42 14.48
CA ILE A 228 14.65 6.78 14.42
C ILE A 228 14.16 7.25 15.81
N GLU A 229 13.45 6.40 16.56
CA GLU A 229 12.95 6.73 17.90
C GLU A 229 14.06 6.93 18.92
N ARG A 230 15.20 6.26 18.77
CA ARG A 230 16.40 6.48 19.60
C ARG A 230 17.19 7.73 19.21
N GLY A 231 16.92 8.30 18.03
CA GLY A 231 17.67 9.42 17.46
C GLY A 231 18.96 9.00 16.77
N ASP A 232 19.09 7.71 16.46
CA ASP A 232 20.24 7.16 15.74
C ASP A 232 20.07 7.33 14.22
N GLU A 233 21.17 7.37 13.48
CA GLU A 233 21.10 7.23 12.02
C GLU A 233 20.59 5.84 11.66
N ILE A 234 19.64 5.75 10.72
CA ILE A 234 19.09 4.48 10.23
C ILE A 234 20.27 3.61 9.76
N GLN A 235 20.56 2.54 10.48
CA GLN A 235 21.69 1.68 10.15
C GLN A 235 21.30 0.75 8.99
N PRO A 236 22.19 0.54 8.00
CA PRO A 236 21.97 -0.49 7.00
C PRO A 236 21.89 -1.86 7.69
N TRP A 237 20.78 -2.58 7.50
CA TRP A 237 20.55 -3.93 8.07
C TRP A 237 21.69 -4.91 7.79
N GLU A 238 22.36 -4.77 6.65
CA GLU A 238 23.52 -5.60 6.28
C GLU A 238 24.65 -5.44 7.30
N SER A 239 24.79 -4.27 7.94
CA SER A 239 25.79 -4.05 8.99
C SER A 239 25.48 -4.80 10.30
N GLU A 240 24.21 -5.03 10.63
CA GLU A 240 23.80 -5.73 11.86
C GLU A 240 23.91 -7.25 11.68
N VAL A 241 23.49 -7.79 10.54
CA VAL A 241 23.69 -9.21 10.23
C VAL A 241 25.15 -9.53 9.99
N ALA A 242 25.90 -8.67 9.29
CA ALA A 242 27.34 -8.87 9.14
C ALA A 242 28.07 -8.82 10.49
N LYS A 243 27.67 -7.92 11.40
CA LYS A 243 28.17 -7.93 12.79
C LYS A 243 27.80 -9.22 13.52
N ALA A 244 26.54 -9.65 13.49
CA ALA A 244 26.10 -10.86 14.18
C ALA A 244 26.74 -12.13 13.61
N MET A 245 27.00 -12.16 12.29
CA MET A 245 27.73 -13.24 11.62
C MET A 245 29.21 -13.21 11.96
N ALA A 246 29.86 -12.03 11.97
CA ALA A 246 31.25 -11.88 12.40
C ALA A 246 31.44 -12.28 13.87
N ASP A 247 30.51 -11.86 14.74
CA ASP A 247 30.49 -12.23 16.15
C ASP A 247 30.27 -13.74 16.36
N LEU A 248 29.68 -14.46 15.39
CA LEU A 248 29.53 -15.92 15.40
C LEU A 248 30.74 -16.65 14.81
N GLU A 249 31.49 -16.03 13.89
CA GLU A 249 32.69 -16.59 13.27
C GLU A 249 33.95 -16.42 14.14
N ASP A 250 33.95 -15.47 15.09
CA ASP A 250 35.03 -15.23 16.06
C ASP A 250 34.99 -16.11 17.33
N PHE A 251 34.13 -17.15 17.38
CA PHE A 251 34.06 -18.16 18.48
C PHE A 251 34.63 -19.54 18.10
#